data_AF-A0A661YGF0-F1
#
_entry.id   AF-A0A661YGF0-F1
#
_cell.length_a   1.000
_cell.length_b   1.000
_cell.length_c   1.000
_cell.angle_alpha   90.00
_cell.angle_beta   90.00
_cell.angle_gamma   90.00
#
_symmetry.space_group_name_H-M   'P 1'
#
loop_
_entity.id
_entity.type
_entity.pdbx_description
1 polymer ?
#
loop_
_entity_poly.entity_id
_entity_poly.type
_entity_poly.pdbx_seq_one_letter_code
_entity_poly.pdbx_strand_id
1 'polypeptide(L)'
;MKAIPIFLFALLLSGALNVTCQEAPGNKNSNELKIEVEGGDQGFRDEAIIHFREGATTGYDVAYDAIKWYSPDPEATMIWTVASDGTNLAVNKLPLEDLHNNLNSIPLQFVCGYGGGEYLLTFSELETFDANVEIWLEDLLHGDNWINITSEETVYLFNGLPDEPADRFMIHIFDPAAVLHTDGVNKNRSSVNIYAAGNKIYLTGPASTEITDIKVFDILGQEVNYKKTSSAGTLNILQINGHTGYYVVRAVTKDRICTEKVLIVH
;
A
#
# COMPACT_ATOMS: atom_id res chain seq x y z
N MET A 1 43.38 69.39 -37.47
CA MET A 1 44.20 68.46 -36.65
C MET A 1 43.44 68.24 -35.34
N LYS A 2 43.07 67.06 -34.86
CA LYS A 2 43.27 65.65 -35.23
C LYS A 2 41.96 64.95 -34.85
N ALA A 3 41.49 64.03 -35.69
CA ALA A 3 40.38 63.13 -35.38
C ALA A 3 40.85 62.09 -34.35
N ILE A 4 40.01 61.81 -33.36
CA ILE A 4 40.15 60.71 -32.40
C ILE A 4 39.21 59.60 -32.88
N PRO A 5 39.69 58.43 -33.33
CA PRO A 5 38.81 57.33 -33.64
C PRO A 5 38.52 56.53 -32.36
N ILE A 6 37.23 56.42 -32.06
CA ILE A 6 36.66 55.52 -31.05
C ILE A 6 36.79 54.09 -31.60
N PHE A 7 37.48 53.23 -30.86
CA PHE A 7 37.52 51.79 -31.11
C PHE A 7 36.17 51.18 -30.72
N LEU A 8 35.33 50.87 -31.71
CA LEU A 8 34.10 50.12 -31.52
C LEU A 8 34.45 48.63 -31.52
N PHE A 9 34.50 48.02 -30.33
CA PHE A 9 34.72 46.58 -30.17
C PHE A 9 33.41 45.85 -30.53
N ALA A 10 33.44 45.04 -31.59
CA ALA A 10 32.30 44.26 -32.04
C ALA A 10 32.02 43.13 -31.04
N LEU A 11 30.85 43.19 -30.38
CA LEU A 11 30.33 42.14 -29.53
C LEU A 11 29.65 41.08 -30.43
N LEU A 12 30.38 40.03 -30.81
CA LEU A 12 29.79 38.82 -31.40
C LEU A 12 29.37 37.90 -30.24
N LEU A 13 28.17 38.10 -29.71
CA LEU A 13 27.56 37.14 -28.78
C LEU A 13 26.79 36.11 -29.62
N SER A 14 27.42 34.97 -29.88
CA SER A 14 26.75 33.81 -30.48
C SER A 14 25.73 33.26 -29.47
N GLY A 15 24.44 33.39 -29.79
CA GLY A 15 23.38 32.73 -29.04
C GLY A 15 23.48 31.21 -29.23
N ALA A 16 23.99 30.52 -28.22
CA ALA A 16 23.67 29.11 -28.03
C ALA A 16 22.33 29.06 -27.29
N LEU A 17 21.25 28.75 -28.00
CA LEU A 17 20.05 28.22 -27.37
C LEU A 17 20.45 26.89 -26.72
N ASN A 18 20.64 26.90 -25.40
CA ASN A 18 20.65 25.66 -24.65
C ASN A 18 19.24 25.09 -24.69
N VAL A 19 19.05 24.05 -25.48
CA VAL A 19 17.90 23.15 -25.33
C VAL A 19 18.18 22.32 -24.09
N THR A 20 17.74 22.81 -22.93
CA THR A 20 17.51 21.94 -21.78
C THR A 20 16.28 21.12 -22.09
N CYS A 21 16.47 19.89 -22.57
CA CYS A 21 15.45 18.86 -22.43
C CYS A 21 15.32 18.57 -20.95
N GLN A 22 14.38 19.24 -20.29
CA GLN A 22 13.87 18.78 -19.01
C GLN A 22 13.00 17.55 -19.32
N GLU A 23 13.25 16.45 -18.62
CA GLU A 23 12.38 15.28 -18.69
C GLU A 23 10.93 15.73 -18.44
N ALA A 24 9.98 15.20 -19.21
CA ALA A 24 8.57 15.33 -18.87
C ALA A 24 8.42 14.92 -17.39
N PRO A 25 7.55 15.58 -16.59
CA PRO A 25 7.38 15.20 -15.19
C PRO A 25 7.14 13.69 -15.18
N GLY A 26 8.12 12.97 -14.64
CA GLY A 26 8.07 11.52 -14.53
C GLY A 26 6.77 11.16 -13.83
N ASN A 27 6.21 10.01 -14.18
CA ASN A 27 5.06 9.45 -13.49
C ASN A 27 5.21 9.72 -11.99
N LYS A 28 4.32 10.51 -11.40
CA LYS A 28 4.44 10.98 -10.00
C LYS A 28 4.37 9.84 -8.98
N ASN A 29 4.10 8.62 -9.44
CA ASN A 29 3.93 7.44 -8.62
C ASN A 29 5.08 6.46 -8.89
N SER A 30 6.24 6.69 -8.26
CA SER A 30 7.30 5.69 -8.18
C SER A 30 7.08 4.69 -7.04
N ASN A 31 6.08 4.92 -6.16
CA ASN A 31 5.73 4.08 -5.01
C ASN A 31 6.97 3.58 -4.26
N GLU A 32 7.85 4.53 -3.94
CA GLU A 32 9.15 4.28 -3.34
C GLU A 32 9.15 4.85 -1.93
N LEU A 33 9.50 4.03 -0.96
CA LEU A 33 9.74 4.42 0.42
C LEU A 33 11.23 4.29 0.70
N LYS A 34 11.87 5.42 1.00
CA LYS A 34 13.24 5.45 1.47
C LYS A 34 13.27 5.58 2.98
N ILE A 35 14.03 4.69 3.63
CA ILE A 35 14.19 4.62 5.08
C ILE A 35 15.67 4.80 5.39
N GLU A 36 16.02 5.89 6.05
CA GLU A 36 17.37 6.17 6.52
C GLU A 36 17.43 5.98 8.03
N VAL A 37 18.48 5.32 8.52
CA VAL A 37 18.81 5.31 9.94
C VAL A 37 20.07 6.12 10.18
N GLU A 38 20.04 6.96 11.20
CA GLU A 38 21.24 7.57 11.75
C GLU A 38 21.19 7.56 13.27
N GLY A 39 22.33 7.52 13.94
CA GLY A 39 22.33 7.65 15.39
C GLY A 39 23.57 7.13 16.08
N GLY A 40 23.48 7.16 17.40
CA GLY A 40 24.61 6.97 18.29
C GLY A 40 25.59 8.15 18.26
N ASP A 41 26.47 8.20 19.26
CA ASP A 41 27.48 9.27 19.38
C ASP A 41 28.46 9.33 18.18
N GLN A 42 28.52 8.25 17.39
CA GLN A 42 29.36 8.16 16.20
C GLN A 42 28.66 8.63 14.91
N GLY A 43 27.33 8.73 14.91
CA GLY A 43 26.56 9.23 13.76
C GLY A 43 26.67 8.37 12.50
N PHE A 44 26.82 7.03 12.66
CA PHE A 44 26.77 6.13 11.52
C PHE A 44 25.41 6.20 10.83
N ARG A 45 25.41 5.96 9.51
CA ARG A 45 24.21 6.02 8.68
C ARG A 45 24.13 4.80 7.77
N ASP A 46 22.92 4.32 7.56
CA ASP A 46 22.60 3.28 6.58
C ASP A 46 21.19 3.52 6.02
N GLU A 47 20.90 2.92 4.88
CA GLU A 47 19.61 3.10 4.20
C GLU A 47 19.03 1.78 3.68
N ALA A 48 17.70 1.73 3.68
CA ALA A 48 16.91 0.69 3.04
C ALA A 48 15.82 1.33 2.17
N ILE A 49 15.56 0.73 1.00
CA ILE A 49 14.56 1.20 0.05
C ILE A 49 13.55 0.09 -0.19
N ILE A 50 12.27 0.43 -0.09
CA ILE A 50 11.15 -0.42 -0.51
C ILE A 50 10.52 0.25 -1.73
N HIS A 51 10.37 -0.48 -2.84
CA HIS A 51 9.80 0.08 -4.07
C HIS A 51 8.76 -0.87 -4.64
N PHE A 52 7.54 -0.39 -4.87
CA PHE A 52 6.47 -1.18 -5.47
C PHE A 52 6.37 -0.97 -6.98
N ARG A 53 6.52 -2.04 -7.75
CA ARG A 53 6.54 -1.96 -9.21
C ARG A 53 5.97 -3.18 -9.91
N GLU A 54 5.58 -2.97 -11.16
CA GLU A 54 5.16 -4.07 -12.03
C GLU A 54 6.32 -5.03 -12.32
N GLY A 55 6.00 -6.32 -12.29
CA GLY A 55 6.90 -7.41 -12.64
C GLY A 55 7.94 -7.77 -11.58
N ALA A 56 7.94 -7.11 -10.41
CA ALA A 56 8.72 -7.55 -9.26
C ALA A 56 8.08 -8.75 -8.57
N THR A 57 8.87 -9.44 -7.75
CA THR A 57 8.44 -10.62 -6.98
C THR A 57 8.66 -10.40 -5.49
N THR A 58 7.98 -11.15 -4.63
CA THR A 58 8.19 -11.08 -3.18
C THR A 58 9.49 -11.75 -2.71
N GLY A 59 10.13 -12.57 -3.54
CA GLY A 59 11.45 -13.15 -3.31
C GLY A 59 12.54 -12.34 -4.01
N TYR A 60 13.81 -12.68 -3.75
CA TYR A 60 14.94 -11.96 -4.33
C TYR A 60 14.94 -12.03 -5.86
N ASP A 61 14.88 -10.86 -6.49
CA ASP A 61 14.98 -10.68 -7.94
C ASP A 61 16.30 -9.99 -8.31
N VAL A 62 17.20 -10.75 -8.93
CA VAL A 62 18.52 -10.26 -9.38
C VAL A 62 18.43 -9.06 -10.33
N ALA A 63 17.34 -8.94 -11.10
CA ALA A 63 17.18 -7.84 -12.06
C ALA A 63 16.79 -6.52 -11.37
N TYR A 64 16.26 -6.59 -10.16
CA TYR A 64 15.57 -5.48 -9.51
C TYR A 64 16.10 -5.14 -8.13
N ASP A 65 16.49 -6.13 -7.33
CA ASP A 65 16.86 -5.95 -5.94
C ASP A 65 18.36 -5.72 -5.76
N ALA A 66 18.71 -5.11 -4.62
CA ALA A 66 20.08 -4.97 -4.17
C ALA A 66 20.28 -5.73 -2.85
N ILE A 67 21.18 -6.71 -2.86
CA ILE A 67 21.57 -7.46 -1.67
C ILE A 67 22.20 -6.51 -0.64
N LYS A 68 21.85 -6.70 0.63
CA LYS A 68 22.47 -5.96 1.73
C LYS A 68 23.96 -6.26 1.83
N TRP A 69 24.79 -5.23 1.78
CA TRP A 69 26.20 -5.32 2.12
C TRP A 69 26.39 -4.96 3.59
N TYR A 70 27.00 -5.89 4.32
CA TYR A 70 27.32 -5.71 5.73
C TYR A 70 28.61 -4.92 5.87
N SER A 71 28.60 -3.95 6.77
CA SER A 71 29.83 -3.26 7.16
C SER A 71 30.78 -4.26 7.84
N PRO A 72 32.09 -4.23 7.53
CA PRO A 72 33.08 -4.98 8.29
C PRO A 72 33.33 -4.38 9.69
N ASP A 73 32.87 -3.15 9.93
CA ASP A 73 32.97 -2.48 11.22
C ASP A 73 31.83 -2.96 12.13
N PRO A 74 32.12 -3.61 13.27
CA PRO A 74 31.09 -4.05 14.21
C PRO A 74 30.32 -2.90 14.87
N GLU A 75 30.86 -1.68 14.86
CA GLU A 75 30.21 -0.51 15.45
C GLU A 75 29.24 0.20 14.49
N ALA A 76 29.26 -0.18 13.20
CA ALA A 76 28.38 0.42 12.21
C ALA A 76 26.92 -0.01 12.42
N THR A 77 26.03 0.98 12.52
CA THR A 77 24.59 0.72 12.45
C THR A 77 24.20 0.25 11.06
N MET A 78 23.23 -0.66 10.99
CA MET A 78 22.78 -1.20 9.71
C MET A 78 21.27 -1.36 9.70
N ILE A 79 20.67 -1.16 8.52
CA ILE A 79 19.25 -1.37 8.26
C ILE A 79 19.05 -2.10 6.94
N TRP A 80 18.06 -3.00 6.86
CA TRP A 80 17.71 -3.70 5.63
C TRP A 80 16.32 -4.34 5.74
N THR A 81 15.77 -4.76 4.61
CA THR A 81 14.52 -5.54 4.58
C THR A 81 14.77 -7.00 4.24
N VAL A 82 13.81 -7.87 4.55
CA VAL A 82 13.92 -9.31 4.30
C VAL A 82 12.90 -9.72 3.25
N ALA A 83 13.37 -10.32 2.16
CA ALA A 83 12.50 -10.91 1.14
C ALA A 83 11.82 -12.19 1.66
N SER A 84 10.76 -12.63 0.98
CA SER A 84 10.01 -13.84 1.37
C SER A 84 10.82 -15.14 1.36
N ASP A 85 11.94 -15.18 0.64
CA ASP A 85 12.90 -16.29 0.63
C ASP A 85 13.98 -16.19 1.72
N GLY A 86 13.93 -15.14 2.56
CA GLY A 86 14.88 -14.87 3.64
C GLY A 86 16.11 -14.07 3.22
N THR A 87 16.17 -13.59 1.97
CA THR A 87 17.31 -12.78 1.50
C THR A 87 17.27 -11.37 2.11
N ASN A 88 18.41 -10.89 2.60
CA ASN A 88 18.54 -9.54 3.15
C ASN A 88 18.85 -8.52 2.06
N LEU A 89 18.03 -7.48 1.94
CA LEU A 89 18.05 -6.53 0.84
C LEU A 89 18.16 -5.08 1.32
N ALA A 90 19.10 -4.34 0.73
CA ALA A 90 19.19 -2.88 0.87
C ALA A 90 18.16 -2.17 -0.03
N VAL A 91 17.88 -2.73 -1.21
CA VAL A 91 16.77 -2.30 -2.08
C VAL A 91 15.90 -3.49 -2.35
N ASN A 92 14.64 -3.41 -1.92
CA ASN A 92 13.65 -4.47 -2.06
C ASN A 92 12.51 -3.99 -2.94
N LYS A 93 12.42 -4.54 -4.14
CA LYS A 93 11.38 -4.23 -5.09
C LYS A 93 10.27 -5.26 -4.94
N LEU A 94 9.10 -4.80 -4.54
CA LEU A 94 7.93 -5.63 -4.28
C LEU A 94 6.90 -5.51 -5.41
N PRO A 95 6.05 -6.54 -5.61
CA PRO A 95 4.96 -6.49 -6.58
C PRO A 95 4.04 -5.29 -6.35
N LEU A 96 3.70 -4.56 -7.42
CA LEU A 96 2.79 -3.40 -7.33
C LEU A 96 1.43 -3.75 -6.70
N GLU A 97 0.95 -4.96 -6.97
CA GLU A 97 -0.30 -5.50 -6.42
C GLU A 97 -0.31 -5.56 -4.87
N ASP A 98 0.86 -5.63 -4.23
CA ASP A 98 0.96 -5.68 -2.78
C ASP A 98 0.68 -4.32 -2.10
N LEU A 99 0.68 -3.21 -2.84
CA LEU A 99 0.19 -1.92 -2.32
C LEU A 99 -1.30 -1.93 -2.03
N HIS A 100 -2.06 -2.68 -2.84
CA HIS A 100 -3.51 -2.71 -2.79
C HIS A 100 -4.03 -3.98 -2.09
N ASN A 101 -3.23 -4.56 -1.21
CA ASN A 101 -3.66 -5.63 -0.31
C ASN A 101 -4.27 -5.03 0.97
N ASN A 102 -5.13 -5.81 1.64
CA ASN A 102 -5.80 -5.36 2.88
C ASN A 102 -4.83 -4.96 4.00
N LEU A 103 -3.65 -5.56 4.05
CA LEU A 103 -2.53 -5.22 4.94
C LEU A 103 -1.31 -5.98 4.42
N ASN A 104 -0.26 -5.26 4.01
CA ASN A 104 1.02 -5.86 3.66
C ASN A 104 2.07 -5.46 4.71
N SER A 105 2.81 -6.43 5.23
CA SER A 105 3.78 -6.24 6.32
C SER A 105 5.17 -6.66 5.86
N ILE A 106 6.12 -5.73 5.93
CA ILE A 106 7.48 -5.91 5.42
C ILE A 106 8.46 -5.80 6.61
N PRO A 107 9.19 -6.89 6.92
CA PRO A 107 10.16 -6.87 7.99
C PRO A 107 11.30 -5.89 7.68
N LEU A 108 11.59 -5.02 8.64
CA LEU A 108 12.70 -4.08 8.61
C LEU A 108 13.65 -4.42 9.77
N GLN A 109 14.83 -4.85 9.41
CA GLN A 109 15.87 -5.26 10.34
C GLN A 109 16.73 -4.06 10.70
N PHE A 110 17.07 -3.92 11.97
CA PHE A 110 17.94 -2.87 12.48
C PHE A 110 19.01 -3.49 13.37
N VAL A 111 20.28 -3.16 13.12
CA VAL A 111 21.39 -3.51 13.99
C VAL A 111 21.99 -2.24 14.57
N CYS A 112 22.00 -2.21 15.90
CA CYS A 112 22.74 -1.22 16.68
C CYS A 112 24.20 -1.69 16.80
N GLY A 113 25.10 -1.10 16.02
CA GLY A 113 26.53 -1.45 16.11
C GLY A 113 27.19 -0.91 17.38
N TYR A 114 26.75 0.26 17.87
CA TYR A 114 27.27 0.89 19.09
C TYR A 114 26.15 1.27 20.06
N GLY A 115 26.25 0.78 21.30
CA GLY A 115 25.18 0.91 22.28
C GLY A 115 25.11 2.25 23.02
N GLY A 116 23.92 2.55 23.55
CA GLY A 116 23.73 3.63 24.53
C GLY A 116 23.43 5.01 23.94
N GLY A 117 22.94 5.08 22.70
CA GLY A 117 22.56 6.32 22.04
C GLY A 117 21.14 6.30 21.46
N GLU A 118 20.64 7.50 21.19
CA GLU A 118 19.40 7.71 20.46
C GLU A 118 19.67 7.54 18.95
N TYR A 119 18.73 6.89 18.28
CA TYR A 119 18.70 6.65 16.85
C TYR A 119 17.45 7.27 16.24
N LEU A 120 17.58 7.61 14.97
CA LEU A 120 16.61 8.32 14.17
C LEU A 120 16.33 7.53 12.91
N LEU A 121 15.09 7.07 12.74
CA LEU A 121 14.59 6.66 11.42
C LEU A 121 14.01 7.88 10.73
N THR A 122 14.38 8.11 9.48
CA THR A 122 13.80 9.13 8.61
C THR A 122 13.17 8.47 7.40
N PHE A 123 11.91 8.81 7.14
CA PHE A 123 11.11 8.29 6.03
C PHE A 123 10.95 9.38 4.97
N SER A 124 11.27 9.05 3.73
CA SER A 124 11.19 9.97 2.59
C SER A 124 10.61 9.29 1.36
N GLU A 125 10.31 10.09 0.33
CA GLU A 125 9.62 9.67 -0.91
C GLU A 125 8.15 9.24 -0.68
N LEU A 126 7.57 9.56 0.48
CA LEU A 126 6.17 9.27 0.83
C LEU A 126 5.17 9.93 -0.14
N GLU A 127 5.54 11.05 -0.74
CA GLU A 127 4.75 11.75 -1.75
C GLU A 127 4.63 11.00 -3.09
N THR A 128 5.41 9.92 -3.26
CA THR A 128 5.39 9.07 -4.45
C THR A 128 4.31 8.00 -4.39
N PHE A 129 3.60 7.88 -3.26
CA PHE A 129 2.46 7.00 -3.09
C PHE A 129 1.15 7.74 -3.38
N ASP A 130 0.12 7.00 -3.77
CA ASP A 130 -1.23 7.57 -3.88
C ASP A 130 -1.74 8.03 -2.51
N ALA A 131 -2.51 9.12 -2.49
CA ALA A 131 -2.93 9.80 -1.26
C ALA A 131 -3.83 8.95 -0.32
N ASN A 132 -4.35 7.82 -0.79
CA ASN A 132 -5.10 6.85 0.00
C ASN A 132 -4.22 5.76 0.61
N VAL A 133 -2.97 5.60 0.18
CA VAL A 133 -2.05 4.61 0.76
C VAL A 133 -1.54 5.15 2.09
N GLU A 134 -1.80 4.42 3.16
CA GLU A 134 -1.26 4.68 4.48
C GLU A 134 -0.08 3.76 4.74
N ILE A 135 0.99 4.32 5.30
CA ILE A 135 2.17 3.55 5.70
C ILE A 135 2.38 3.75 7.20
N TRP A 136 2.62 2.64 7.89
CA TRP A 136 2.77 2.58 9.33
C TRP A 136 4.07 1.88 9.71
N LEU A 137 4.75 2.41 10.72
CA LEU A 137 5.88 1.76 11.39
C LEU A 137 5.37 1.09 12.67
N GLU A 138 5.74 -0.17 12.88
CA GLU A 138 5.57 -0.87 14.16
C GLU A 138 6.95 -1.19 14.76
N ASP A 139 7.18 -0.79 16.01
CA ASP A 139 8.33 -1.22 16.81
C ASP A 139 7.95 -2.42 17.71
N LEU A 140 8.48 -3.60 17.36
CA LEU A 140 8.20 -4.88 18.00
C LEU A 140 8.88 -5.05 19.36
N LEU A 141 9.87 -4.22 19.69
CA LEU A 141 10.61 -4.34 20.96
C LEU A 141 9.74 -4.00 22.18
N HIS A 142 8.87 -3.00 22.04
CA HIS A 142 8.02 -2.52 23.12
C HIS A 142 6.57 -2.98 23.00
N GLY A 143 6.17 -3.48 21.82
CA GLY A 143 4.80 -3.90 21.52
C GLY A 143 3.84 -2.71 21.42
N ASP A 144 2.86 -2.83 20.54
CA ASP A 144 1.63 -2.01 20.51
C ASP A 144 1.72 -0.55 20.03
N ASN A 145 2.85 -0.07 19.51
CA ASN A 145 2.95 1.28 18.92
C ASN A 145 3.04 1.22 17.39
N TRP A 146 1.89 1.43 16.74
CA TRP A 146 1.82 1.69 15.31
C TRP A 146 1.85 3.20 15.09
N ILE A 147 2.79 3.66 14.28
CA ILE A 147 3.04 5.08 14.01
C ILE A 147 2.74 5.34 12.55
N ASN A 148 1.81 6.26 12.27
CA ASN A 148 1.45 6.58 10.89
C ASN A 148 2.49 7.53 10.29
N ILE A 149 3.40 6.99 9.48
CA ILE A 149 4.48 7.80 8.90
C ILE A 149 4.02 8.67 7.73
N THR A 150 2.86 8.36 7.15
CA THR A 150 2.26 9.15 6.06
C THR A 150 1.57 10.43 6.53
N SER A 151 1.04 10.49 7.76
CA SER A 151 0.19 11.61 8.22
C SER A 151 0.62 12.27 9.51
N GLU A 152 1.42 11.61 10.34
CA GLU A 152 1.79 12.12 11.67
C GLU A 152 3.27 12.50 11.73
N GLU A 153 4.18 11.53 11.48
CA GLU A 153 5.61 11.71 11.73
C GLU A 153 6.45 11.04 10.64
N THR A 154 7.24 11.83 9.91
CA THR A 154 8.21 11.31 8.92
C THR A 154 9.53 10.89 9.58
N VAL A 155 9.62 11.03 10.90
CA VAL A 155 10.83 10.81 11.68
C VAL A 155 10.45 10.07 12.96
N TYR A 156 11.23 9.03 13.32
CA TYR A 156 11.00 8.24 14.53
C TYR A 156 12.27 8.15 15.37
N LEU A 157 12.20 8.65 16.60
CA LEU A 157 13.29 8.62 17.58
C LEU A 157 13.13 7.41 18.49
N PHE A 158 14.22 6.66 18.68
CA PHE A 158 14.22 5.47 19.53
C PHE A 158 15.60 5.23 20.14
N ASN A 159 15.65 4.45 21.23
CA ASN A 159 16.92 3.99 21.81
C ASN A 159 17.25 2.61 21.27
N GLY A 160 18.50 2.40 20.83
CA GLY A 160 18.99 1.11 20.34
C GLY A 160 20.11 0.56 21.20
N LEU A 161 20.12 -0.75 21.43
CA LEU A 161 21.20 -1.47 22.13
C LEU A 161 21.78 -2.62 21.28
N PRO A 162 23.08 -2.94 21.37
CA PRO A 162 23.71 -3.94 20.49
C PRO A 162 23.29 -5.38 20.80
N ASP A 163 22.68 -5.63 21.95
CA ASP A 163 22.14 -6.92 22.37
C ASP A 163 20.66 -7.11 22.01
N GLU A 164 20.02 -6.10 21.39
CA GLU A 164 18.65 -6.19 20.91
C GLU A 164 18.52 -7.05 19.66
N PRO A 165 17.37 -7.72 19.48
CA PRO A 165 17.08 -8.46 18.27
C PRO A 165 17.05 -7.55 17.04
N ALA A 166 17.57 -8.05 15.91
CA ALA A 166 17.59 -7.28 14.68
C ALA A 166 16.19 -7.09 14.07
N ASP A 167 15.27 -8.03 14.32
CA ASP A 167 13.87 -8.03 13.88
C ASP A 167 13.01 -7.11 14.74
N ARG A 168 13.38 -5.83 14.76
CA ARG A 168 12.75 -4.82 15.59
C ARG A 168 11.59 -4.12 14.92
N PHE A 169 11.66 -3.86 13.62
CA PHE A 169 10.68 -3.00 12.95
C PHE A 169 9.87 -3.76 11.90
N MET A 170 8.64 -3.33 11.73
CA MET A 170 7.75 -3.78 10.65
C MET A 170 7.16 -2.56 9.94
N ILE A 171 7.24 -2.54 8.61
CA ILE A 171 6.56 -1.55 7.79
C ILE A 171 5.24 -2.16 7.33
N HIS A 172 4.14 -1.55 7.72
CA HIS A 172 2.79 -1.94 7.32
C HIS A 172 2.27 -0.97 6.28
N ILE A 173 1.77 -1.51 5.17
CA ILE A 173 1.15 -0.74 4.11
C ILE A 173 -0.31 -1.12 4.06
N PHE A 174 -1.14 -0.09 4.06
CA PHE A 174 -2.57 -0.19 4.11
C PHE A 174 -3.18 0.69 3.03
N ASP A 175 -3.96 0.10 2.13
CA ASP A 175 -4.84 0.85 1.24
C ASP A 175 -6.29 0.65 1.71
N PRO A 176 -6.90 1.63 2.41
CA PRO A 176 -8.31 1.57 2.80
C PRO A 176 -9.26 1.43 1.60
N ALA A 177 -8.86 1.92 0.42
CA ALA A 177 -9.63 1.80 -0.80
C ALA A 177 -9.48 0.42 -1.45
N ALA A 178 -8.45 -0.37 -1.12
CA ALA A 178 -8.39 -1.79 -1.52
C ALA A 178 -9.54 -2.59 -0.92
N VAL A 179 -10.03 -2.23 0.27
CA VAL A 179 -11.23 -2.81 0.88
C VAL A 179 -12.50 -2.44 0.07
N LEU A 180 -12.48 -1.28 -0.61
CA LEU A 180 -13.54 -0.85 -1.52
C LEU A 180 -13.37 -1.41 -2.94
N HIS A 181 -12.15 -1.80 -3.30
CA HIS A 181 -11.80 -2.56 -4.49
C HIS A 181 -11.63 -4.05 -4.16
N THR A 182 -12.68 -4.67 -3.64
CA THR A 182 -12.87 -6.12 -3.80
C THR A 182 -13.23 -6.47 -5.26
N ASP A 183 -12.48 -5.92 -6.21
CA ASP A 183 -12.42 -6.35 -7.60
C ASP A 183 -11.29 -7.36 -7.85
N GLY A 184 -10.55 -7.77 -6.80
CA GLY A 184 -9.34 -8.60 -6.90
C GLY A 184 -9.36 -9.99 -6.25
N VAL A 185 -10.32 -10.34 -5.38
CA VAL A 185 -10.40 -11.73 -4.87
C VAL A 185 -11.16 -12.60 -5.87
N ASN A 186 -10.43 -13.16 -6.84
CA ASN A 186 -10.91 -14.22 -7.74
C ASN A 186 -12.24 -13.94 -8.46
N LYS A 187 -12.21 -13.14 -9.53
CA LYS A 187 -13.24 -13.15 -10.61
C LYS A 187 -13.30 -14.47 -11.41
N ASN A 188 -12.81 -15.57 -10.84
CA ASN A 188 -13.01 -16.93 -11.32
C ASN A 188 -13.68 -17.86 -10.29
N ARG A 189 -14.34 -17.31 -9.27
CA ARG A 189 -15.24 -18.08 -8.40
C ARG A 189 -16.64 -17.47 -8.39
N SER A 190 -17.37 -17.73 -9.45
CA SER A 190 -18.84 -17.80 -9.54
C SER A 190 -19.69 -16.89 -8.64
N SER A 191 -19.37 -15.60 -8.50
CA SER A 191 -20.00 -14.70 -7.52
C SER A 191 -21.51 -14.54 -7.77
N VAL A 192 -22.28 -14.55 -6.68
CA VAL A 192 -23.71 -14.24 -6.71
C VAL A 192 -23.85 -12.74 -6.91
N ASN A 193 -24.48 -12.31 -8.00
CA ASN A 193 -24.80 -10.92 -8.28
C ASN A 193 -26.07 -10.53 -7.53
N ILE A 194 -26.01 -9.48 -6.71
CA ILE A 194 -27.14 -8.93 -5.95
C ILE A 194 -27.29 -7.46 -6.30
N TYR A 195 -28.47 -7.05 -6.75
CA TYR A 195 -28.76 -5.66 -7.09
C TYR A 195 -30.24 -5.35 -6.89
N ALA A 196 -30.60 -4.07 -6.83
CA ALA A 196 -31.98 -3.62 -6.70
C ALA A 196 -32.41 -2.76 -7.89
N ALA A 197 -33.70 -2.84 -8.23
CA ALA A 197 -34.36 -1.88 -9.13
C ALA A 197 -35.77 -1.61 -8.62
N GLY A 198 -36.06 -0.33 -8.32
CA GLY A 198 -37.30 0.08 -7.65
C GLY A 198 -37.42 -0.58 -6.26
N ASN A 199 -38.56 -1.22 -6.02
CA ASN A 199 -38.83 -1.94 -4.78
C ASN A 199 -38.49 -3.44 -4.82
N LYS A 200 -37.68 -3.88 -5.79
CA LYS A 200 -37.31 -5.29 -5.97
C LYS A 200 -35.81 -5.49 -5.91
N ILE A 201 -35.43 -6.60 -5.29
CA ILE A 201 -34.06 -7.11 -5.20
C ILE A 201 -33.94 -8.33 -6.11
N TYR A 202 -32.89 -8.36 -6.90
CA TYR A 202 -32.54 -9.40 -7.85
C TYR A 202 -31.27 -10.08 -7.38
N LEU A 203 -31.29 -11.41 -7.34
CA LEU A 203 -30.14 -12.24 -7.01
C LEU A 203 -29.97 -13.31 -8.08
N THR A 204 -28.78 -13.39 -8.68
CA THR A 204 -28.45 -14.45 -9.64
C THR A 204 -27.05 -14.97 -9.38
N GLY A 205 -26.87 -16.28 -9.43
CA GLY A 205 -25.56 -16.91 -9.40
C GLY A 205 -25.33 -17.69 -10.70
N PRO A 206 -24.09 -18.08 -11.00
CA PRO A 206 -23.81 -18.95 -12.14
C PRO A 206 -24.55 -20.28 -12.06
N ALA A 207 -24.68 -20.98 -13.19
CA ALA A 207 -25.43 -22.24 -13.28
C ALA A 207 -24.93 -23.35 -12.33
N SER A 208 -23.69 -23.26 -11.85
CA SER A 208 -23.08 -24.19 -10.90
C SER A 208 -23.28 -23.79 -9.43
N THR A 209 -23.86 -22.62 -9.14
CA THR A 209 -23.97 -22.08 -7.79
C THR A 209 -25.41 -22.16 -7.31
N GLU A 210 -25.63 -22.98 -6.29
CA GLU A 210 -26.90 -23.08 -5.59
C GLU A 210 -26.96 -22.05 -4.45
N ILE A 211 -27.93 -21.15 -4.54
CA ILE A 211 -28.30 -20.26 -3.43
C ILE A 211 -29.31 -21.03 -2.58
N THR A 212 -29.08 -21.13 -1.27
CA THR A 212 -29.95 -21.86 -0.34
C THR A 212 -30.86 -20.94 0.45
N ASP A 213 -30.33 -19.80 0.91
CA ASP A 213 -31.03 -18.88 1.79
C ASP A 213 -30.74 -17.44 1.40
N ILE A 214 -31.79 -16.62 1.34
CA ILE A 214 -31.71 -15.19 1.08
C ILE A 214 -32.44 -14.48 2.22
N LYS A 215 -31.75 -13.59 2.91
CA LYS A 215 -32.29 -12.75 3.99
C LYS A 215 -32.05 -11.29 3.67
N VAL A 216 -33.03 -10.44 3.97
CA VAL A 216 -32.94 -8.99 3.78
C VAL A 216 -33.16 -8.32 5.12
N PHE A 217 -32.28 -7.40 5.48
CA PHE A 217 -32.32 -6.65 6.73
C PHE A 217 -32.46 -5.16 6.45
N ASP A 218 -33.18 -4.44 7.30
CA ASP A 218 -33.15 -2.98 7.32
C ASP A 218 -31.89 -2.43 8.02
N ILE A 219 -31.75 -1.10 8.05
CA ILE A 219 -30.61 -0.42 8.70
C ILE A 219 -30.56 -0.62 10.23
N LEU A 220 -31.66 -1.05 10.84
CA LEU A 220 -31.73 -1.36 12.28
C LEU A 220 -31.38 -2.84 12.54
N GLY A 221 -31.07 -3.61 11.50
CA GLY A 221 -30.75 -5.03 11.58
C GLY A 221 -31.97 -5.95 11.68
N GLN A 222 -33.19 -5.43 11.47
CA GLN A 222 -34.41 -6.25 11.49
C GLN A 222 -34.56 -7.01 10.18
N GLU A 223 -34.86 -8.31 10.25
CA GLU A 223 -35.14 -9.13 9.05
C GLU A 223 -36.50 -8.72 8.45
N VAL A 224 -36.48 -8.15 7.24
CA VAL A 224 -37.66 -7.64 6.55
C VAL A 224 -38.16 -8.57 5.43
N ASN A 225 -37.32 -9.50 4.97
CA ASN A 225 -37.71 -10.50 3.98
C ASN A 225 -36.79 -11.75 4.06
N TYR A 226 -37.36 -12.92 3.77
CA TYR A 226 -36.65 -14.20 3.74
C TYR A 226 -37.15 -15.07 2.59
N LYS A 227 -36.22 -15.72 1.89
CA LYS A 227 -36.53 -16.72 0.86
C LYS A 227 -35.57 -17.89 0.96
N LYS A 228 -36.11 -19.11 1.03
CA LYS A 228 -35.34 -20.35 0.88
C LYS A 228 -35.41 -20.83 -0.58
N THR A 229 -34.29 -21.27 -1.12
CA THR A 229 -34.16 -21.74 -2.51
C THR A 229 -33.29 -22.99 -2.56
N SER A 230 -33.39 -23.77 -3.63
CA SER A 230 -32.57 -24.99 -3.79
C SER A 230 -32.30 -25.29 -5.28
N SER A 231 -32.12 -24.24 -6.07
CA SER A 231 -31.95 -24.34 -7.52
C SER A 231 -30.79 -23.49 -7.98
N ALA A 232 -29.84 -24.11 -8.66
CA ALA A 232 -28.67 -23.44 -9.20
C ALA A 232 -29.02 -22.64 -10.46
N GLY A 233 -28.37 -21.50 -10.66
CA GLY A 233 -28.54 -20.66 -11.87
C GLY A 233 -29.87 -19.92 -12.00
N THR A 234 -30.76 -19.97 -11.01
CA THR A 234 -32.08 -19.32 -11.08
C THR A 234 -32.01 -17.87 -10.61
N LEU A 235 -32.63 -16.96 -11.37
CA LEU A 235 -32.86 -15.58 -10.93
C LEU A 235 -33.89 -15.56 -9.79
N ASN A 236 -33.47 -15.07 -8.64
CA ASN A 236 -34.30 -14.86 -7.47
C ASN A 236 -34.72 -13.40 -7.39
N ILE A 237 -36.02 -13.17 -7.21
CA ILE A 237 -36.59 -11.84 -7.06
C ILE A 237 -37.29 -11.78 -5.71
N LEU A 238 -36.98 -10.76 -4.91
CA LEU A 238 -37.64 -10.44 -3.66
C LEU A 238 -38.20 -9.02 -3.75
N GLN A 239 -39.48 -8.85 -3.46
CA GLN A 239 -40.10 -7.53 -3.36
C GLN A 239 -40.04 -7.04 -1.92
N ILE A 240 -39.61 -5.80 -1.72
CA ILE A 240 -39.56 -5.14 -0.42
C ILE A 240 -40.77 -4.22 -0.33
N ASN A 241 -41.64 -4.46 0.64
CA ASN A 241 -42.81 -3.63 0.91
C ASN A 241 -42.55 -2.59 2.01
N GLY A 242 -41.28 -2.28 2.28
CA GLY A 242 -40.83 -1.33 3.29
C GLY A 242 -40.68 0.10 2.76
N HIS A 243 -40.01 0.97 3.50
CA HIS A 243 -39.75 2.34 3.08
C HIS A 243 -38.59 2.43 2.09
N THR A 244 -38.50 3.55 1.36
CA THR A 244 -37.30 3.91 0.60
C THR A 244 -36.12 4.02 1.57
N GLY A 245 -35.01 3.34 1.27
CA GLY A 245 -33.85 3.30 2.16
C GLY A 245 -32.84 2.23 1.79
N TYR A 246 -31.76 2.17 2.55
CA TYR A 246 -30.75 1.12 2.40
C TYR A 246 -31.17 -0.16 3.10
N TYR A 247 -30.89 -1.29 2.45
CA TYR A 247 -31.11 -2.63 2.97
C TYR A 247 -29.85 -3.46 2.79
N VAL A 248 -29.63 -4.42 3.69
CA VAL A 248 -28.55 -5.39 3.62
C VAL A 248 -29.11 -6.74 3.21
N VAL A 249 -28.60 -7.30 2.12
CA VAL A 249 -29.03 -8.58 1.57
C VAL A 249 -27.94 -9.60 1.83
N ARG A 250 -28.30 -10.71 2.48
CA ARG A 250 -27.41 -11.85 2.74
C ARG A 250 -27.89 -13.06 1.96
N ALA A 251 -27.04 -13.58 1.08
CA ALA A 251 -27.26 -14.82 0.33
C ALA A 251 -26.29 -15.91 0.81
N VAL A 252 -26.83 -17.07 1.16
CA VAL A 252 -26.05 -18.25 1.53
C VAL A 252 -26.01 -19.19 0.34
N THR A 253 -24.82 -19.68 0.02
CA THR A 253 -24.58 -20.75 -0.95
C THR A 253 -23.93 -21.93 -0.23
N LYS A 254 -23.77 -23.06 -0.90
CA LYS A 254 -23.10 -24.24 -0.33
C LYS A 254 -21.70 -23.95 0.22
N ASP A 255 -20.96 -23.07 -0.44
CA ASP A 255 -19.52 -22.87 -0.17
C ASP A 255 -19.20 -21.54 0.50
N ARG A 256 -20.16 -20.58 0.56
CA ARG A 256 -19.93 -19.23 1.09
C ARG A 256 -21.21 -18.45 1.40
N ILE A 257 -21.03 -17.34 2.12
CA ILE A 257 -22.03 -16.32 2.39
C ILE A 257 -21.64 -15.04 1.64
N CYS A 258 -22.58 -14.46 0.89
CA CYS A 258 -22.43 -13.20 0.16
C CYS A 258 -23.34 -12.14 0.80
N THR A 259 -22.85 -10.92 0.98
CA THR A 259 -23.62 -9.82 1.56
C THR A 259 -23.49 -8.57 0.71
N GLU A 260 -24.59 -7.90 0.41
CA GLU A 260 -24.62 -6.67 -0.38
C GLU A 260 -25.53 -5.60 0.20
N LYS A 261 -25.14 -4.33 0.06
CA LYS A 261 -25.96 -3.18 0.44
C LYS A 261 -26.68 -2.63 -0.78
N VAL A 262 -28.00 -2.60 -0.74
CA VAL A 262 -28.83 -2.13 -1.86
C VAL A 262 -29.70 -0.94 -1.45
N LEU A 263 -29.90 0.00 -2.36
CA LEU A 263 -30.87 1.09 -2.19
C LEU A 263 -32.21 0.66 -2.79
N ILE A 264 -33.26 0.64 -1.96
CA ILE A 264 -34.63 0.42 -2.39
C ILE A 264 -35.33 1.76 -2.52
N VAL A 265 -36.00 1.97 -3.66
CA VAL A 265 -36.76 3.18 -3.96
C VAL A 265 -38.19 2.78 -4.32
N HIS A 266 -39.16 3.30 -3.55
CA HIS A 266 -40.59 3.18 -3.85
C HIS A 266 -41.08 4.31 -4.75
#